data_AF-A0AAU6SK81-F1
#
_entry.id   AF-A0AAU6SK81-F1
#
_cell.length_a   1.000
_cell.length_b   1.000
_cell.length_c   1.000
_cell.angle_alpha   90.00
_cell.angle_beta   90.00
_cell.angle_gamma   90.00
#
_symmetry.space_group_name_H-M   'P 1'
#
loop_
_entity.id
_entity.type
_entity.pdbx_description
1 polymer ?
#
loop_
_entity_poly.entity_id
_entity_poly.type
_entity_poly.pdbx_seq_one_letter_code
_entity_poly.pdbx_strand_id
1 'polypeptide(L)'
;MNEQDIELYHYMLNIELKQFMSQQHLINRNENRFSDFVIKEFKRLKRDKKISLSNFKYFHDAFLPNRKGFKNRWNKRLERYNEIYSKNAQLQGKNAEQRLQAFFNELSRYQFIIKSPHDDEIEFNESDSPKVLALGFLGIHKEQLNKIKEDQNEAILTYYIGDSGIKAETMLIYHLQNYGFNIALELNRSQQRLAHHTFSHLHIESFYEKLSFCQQEPSYVEA
;
A
#
# COMPACT_ATOMS: atom_id res chain seq x y z
N MET A 1 -1.65 -3.11 -1.26
CA MET A 1 -2.87 -2.89 -2.01
C MET A 1 -3.17 -4.16 -2.80
N ASN A 2 -4.26 -4.84 -2.45
CA ASN A 2 -4.74 -6.01 -3.21
C ASN A 2 -5.75 -5.55 -4.29
N GLU A 3 -6.23 -6.48 -5.13
CA GLU A 3 -7.19 -6.16 -6.19
C GLU A 3 -8.50 -5.56 -5.65
N GLN A 4 -8.95 -6.00 -4.48
CA GLN A 4 -10.15 -5.46 -3.84
C GLN A 4 -9.94 -4.01 -3.37
N ASP A 5 -8.75 -3.65 -2.88
CA ASP A 5 -8.38 -2.28 -2.55
C ASP A 5 -8.40 -1.39 -3.81
N ILE A 6 -7.90 -1.91 -4.94
CA ILE A 6 -7.85 -1.20 -6.22
C ILE A 6 -9.25 -0.87 -6.70
N GLU A 7 -10.11 -1.89 -6.80
CA GLU A 7 -11.51 -1.70 -7.16
C GLU A 7 -12.24 -0.76 -6.20
N LEU A 8 -12.04 -0.96 -4.89
CA LEU A 8 -12.65 -0.14 -3.86
C LEU A 8 -12.30 1.34 -4.04
N TYR A 9 -11.03 1.66 -4.29
CA TYR A 9 -10.59 3.03 -4.55
C TYR A 9 -11.31 3.68 -5.73
N HIS A 10 -11.52 2.96 -6.84
CA HIS A 10 -12.32 3.48 -7.96
C HIS A 10 -13.76 3.82 -7.56
N TYR A 11 -14.40 2.97 -6.76
CA TYR A 11 -15.74 3.26 -6.27
C TYR A 11 -15.74 4.45 -5.32
N MET A 12 -14.72 4.60 -4.48
CA MET A 12 -14.57 5.77 -3.61
C MET A 12 -14.47 7.06 -4.43
N LEU A 13 -13.60 7.12 -5.44
CA LEU A 13 -13.45 8.29 -6.31
C LEU A 13 -14.76 8.64 -7.03
N ASN A 14 -15.47 7.65 -7.56
CA ASN A 14 -16.76 7.87 -8.23
C ASN A 14 -17.84 8.42 -7.28
N ILE A 15 -17.85 7.94 -6.03
CA ILE A 15 -18.79 8.41 -5.01
C ILE A 15 -18.46 9.85 -4.59
N GLU A 16 -17.18 10.18 -4.40
CA GLU A 16 -16.72 11.55 -4.11
C GLU A 16 -17.07 12.51 -5.24
N LEU A 17 -16.78 12.13 -6.49
CA LEU A 17 -17.13 12.92 -7.68
C LEU A 17 -18.64 13.16 -7.75
N LYS A 18 -19.44 12.12 -7.54
CA LYS A 18 -20.90 12.24 -7.52
C LYS A 18 -21.37 13.16 -6.40
N GLN A 19 -20.79 13.05 -5.21
CA GLN A 19 -21.12 13.90 -4.06
C GLN A 19 -20.79 15.38 -4.34
N PHE A 20 -19.68 15.64 -5.02
CA PHE A 20 -19.30 16.97 -5.46
C PHE A 20 -20.28 17.53 -6.49
N MET A 21 -20.51 16.81 -7.59
CA MET A 21 -21.36 17.23 -8.72
C MET A 21 -22.82 17.42 -8.33
N SER A 22 -23.35 16.61 -7.41
CA SER A 22 -24.73 16.71 -6.93
C SER A 22 -24.91 17.67 -5.76
N GLN A 23 -23.87 18.44 -5.39
CA GLN A 23 -23.84 19.32 -4.22
C GLN A 23 -24.19 18.64 -2.89
N GLN A 24 -24.21 17.31 -2.85
CA GLN A 24 -24.55 16.51 -1.67
C GLN A 24 -23.53 16.69 -0.54
N HIS A 25 -22.32 17.18 -0.84
CA HIS A 25 -21.34 17.60 0.17
C HIS A 25 -21.87 18.73 1.08
N LEU A 26 -22.78 19.58 0.59
CA LEU A 26 -23.40 20.65 1.39
C LEU A 26 -24.45 20.09 2.37
N ILE A 27 -25.09 18.97 2.02
CA ILE A 27 -26.19 18.35 2.79
C ILE A 27 -25.68 17.26 3.74
N ASN A 28 -24.59 16.58 3.35
CA ASN A 28 -23.95 15.48 4.08
C ASN A 28 -22.82 15.95 5.01
N ARG A 29 -22.97 17.15 5.61
CA ARG A 29 -22.02 17.63 6.62
C ARG A 29 -21.97 16.71 7.84
N ASN A 30 -23.12 16.15 8.22
CA ASN A 30 -23.27 15.22 9.34
C ASN A 30 -22.82 13.81 8.95
N GLU A 31 -22.04 13.18 9.84
CA GLU A 31 -21.43 11.86 9.60
C GLU A 31 -22.45 10.76 9.24
N ASN A 32 -23.61 10.75 9.90
CA ASN A 32 -24.67 9.76 9.61
C ASN A 32 -25.20 9.90 8.18
N ARG A 33 -25.43 11.14 7.71
CA ARG A 33 -25.92 11.39 6.35
C ARG A 33 -24.88 10.99 5.29
N PHE A 34 -23.60 11.22 5.59
CA PHE A 34 -22.52 10.74 4.73
C PHE A 34 -22.51 9.21 4.65
N SER A 35 -22.62 8.51 5.78
CA SER A 35 -22.70 7.04 5.79
C SER A 35 -23.89 6.51 4.98
N ASP A 36 -25.09 7.05 5.21
CA ASP A 36 -26.30 6.64 4.49
C ASP A 36 -26.16 6.83 2.97
N PHE A 37 -25.56 7.95 2.55
CA PHE A 37 -25.27 8.23 1.15
C PHE A 37 -24.32 7.18 0.55
N VAL A 38 -23.17 6.94 1.19
CA VAL A 38 -22.19 5.97 0.69
C VAL A 38 -22.77 4.55 0.62
N ILE A 39 -23.46 4.11 1.69
CA ILE A 39 -24.12 2.79 1.71
C ILE A 39 -25.14 2.68 0.57
N LYS A 40 -25.95 3.72 0.34
CA LYS A 40 -26.93 3.75 -0.75
C LYS A 40 -26.25 3.62 -2.12
N GLU A 41 -25.12 4.29 -2.32
CA GLU A 41 -24.36 4.19 -3.57
C GLU A 41 -23.76 2.79 -3.77
N PHE A 42 -23.15 2.19 -2.74
CA PHE A 42 -22.65 0.82 -2.84
C PHE A 42 -23.78 -0.20 -3.10
N LYS A 43 -24.93 -0.05 -2.44
CA LYS A 43 -26.12 -0.89 -2.72
C LYS A 43 -26.60 -0.74 -4.17
N ARG A 44 -26.58 0.49 -4.71
CA ARG A 44 -26.91 0.77 -6.11
C ARG A 44 -25.92 0.09 -7.05
N LEU A 45 -24.61 0.28 -6.85
CA LEU A 45 -23.59 -0.36 -7.68
C LEU A 45 -23.72 -1.89 -7.68
N LYS A 46 -24.04 -2.50 -6.53
CA LYS A 46 -24.29 -3.95 -6.43
C LYS A 46 -25.51 -4.38 -7.23
N ARG A 47 -26.63 -3.66 -7.08
CA ARG A 47 -27.87 -3.93 -7.82
C ARG A 47 -27.66 -3.82 -9.33
N ASP A 48 -26.88 -2.83 -9.75
CA ASP A 48 -26.56 -2.57 -11.14
C ASP A 48 -25.42 -3.49 -11.66
N LYS A 49 -25.02 -4.50 -10.87
CA LYS A 49 -23.95 -5.48 -11.17
C LYS A 49 -22.58 -4.87 -11.50
N LYS A 50 -22.31 -3.65 -11.03
CA LYS A 50 -21.01 -2.97 -11.18
C LYS A 50 -19.98 -3.37 -10.14
N ILE A 51 -20.43 -3.92 -9.00
CA ILE A 51 -19.53 -4.50 -7.98
C ILE A 51 -19.95 -5.94 -7.64
N SER A 52 -18.96 -6.77 -7.33
CA SER A 52 -19.18 -8.14 -6.87
C SER A 52 -19.75 -8.17 -5.43
N LEU A 53 -20.37 -9.29 -5.05
CA LEU A 53 -20.79 -9.51 -3.66
C LEU A 53 -19.58 -9.53 -2.71
N SER A 54 -18.44 -10.06 -3.16
CA SER A 54 -17.20 -10.09 -2.40
C SER A 54 -16.71 -8.68 -2.08
N ASN A 55 -16.63 -7.79 -3.08
CA ASN A 55 -16.17 -6.42 -2.88
C ASN A 55 -17.15 -5.58 -2.05
N PHE A 56 -18.46 -5.85 -2.15
CA PHE A 56 -19.44 -5.25 -1.24
C PHE A 56 -19.25 -5.70 0.21
N LYS A 57 -18.97 -6.99 0.47
CA LYS A 57 -18.63 -7.48 1.82
C LYS A 57 -17.33 -6.85 2.31
N TYR A 58 -16.30 -6.82 1.48
CA TYR A 58 -15.01 -6.20 1.77
C TYR A 58 -15.15 -4.73 2.19
N PHE A 59 -15.97 -3.93 1.48
CA PHE A 59 -16.30 -2.56 1.88
C PHE A 59 -16.91 -2.51 3.31
N HIS A 60 -17.86 -3.38 3.59
CA HIS A 60 -18.52 -3.42 4.90
C HIS A 60 -17.54 -3.79 6.02
N ASP A 61 -16.66 -4.74 5.78
CA ASP A 61 -15.67 -5.21 6.75
C ASP A 61 -14.55 -4.18 6.96
N ALA A 62 -14.06 -3.57 5.88
CA ALA A 62 -12.97 -2.60 5.92
C ALA A 62 -13.37 -1.27 6.57
N PHE A 63 -14.59 -0.77 6.31
CA PHE A 63 -15.01 0.56 6.76
C PHE A 63 -16.01 0.58 7.89
N LEU A 64 -16.70 -0.53 8.16
CA LEU A 64 -17.75 -0.62 9.18
C LEU A 64 -18.69 0.59 9.11
N PRO A 65 -19.38 0.84 7.98
CA PRO A 65 -20.04 2.11 7.71
C PRO A 65 -21.16 2.45 8.71
N ASN A 66 -21.73 1.44 9.37
CA ASN A 66 -22.75 1.60 10.42
C ASN A 66 -22.16 2.03 11.78
N ARG A 67 -20.84 2.15 11.92
CA ARG A 67 -20.17 2.53 13.18
C ARG A 67 -19.66 3.97 13.11
N LYS A 68 -19.69 4.67 14.26
CA LYS A 68 -19.08 6.01 14.43
C LYS A 68 -17.64 6.06 13.92
N GLY A 69 -17.22 7.20 13.39
CA GLY A 69 -15.91 7.39 12.77
C GLY A 69 -15.81 6.88 11.33
N PHE A 70 -16.93 6.55 10.67
CA PHE A 70 -16.94 6.09 9.28
C PHE A 70 -16.33 7.14 8.35
N LYS A 71 -16.71 8.42 8.48
CA LYS A 71 -16.18 9.48 7.62
C LYS A 71 -14.67 9.62 7.75
N ASN A 72 -14.15 9.49 8.98
CA ASN A 72 -12.71 9.52 9.24
C ASN A 72 -12.00 8.32 8.61
N ARG A 73 -12.53 7.09 8.77
CA ARG A 73 -11.96 5.88 8.14
C ARG A 73 -11.97 5.98 6.62
N TRP A 74 -13.08 6.46 6.04
CA TRP A 74 -13.22 6.72 4.62
C TRP A 74 -12.13 7.69 4.12
N ASN A 75 -12.06 8.88 4.71
CA ASN A 75 -11.10 9.91 4.31
C ASN A 75 -9.65 9.43 4.43
N LYS A 76 -9.28 8.81 5.56
CA LYS A 76 -7.93 8.26 5.76
C LYS A 76 -7.56 7.21 4.72
N ARG A 77 -8.51 6.34 4.36
CA ARG A 77 -8.26 5.30 3.35
C ARG A 77 -8.17 5.90 1.95
N LEU A 78 -9.03 6.87 1.63
CA LEU A 78 -9.01 7.58 0.35
C LEU A 78 -7.67 8.31 0.16
N GLU A 79 -7.23 9.05 1.18
CA GLU A 79 -5.94 9.72 1.21
C GLU A 79 -4.79 8.72 1.01
N ARG A 80 -4.83 7.60 1.74
CA ARG A 80 -3.83 6.53 1.58
C ARG A 80 -3.77 5.99 0.15
N TYR A 81 -4.90 5.72 -0.48
CA TYR A 81 -4.91 5.26 -1.87
C TYR A 81 -4.44 6.35 -2.83
N ASN A 82 -4.85 7.61 -2.65
CA ASN A 82 -4.36 8.73 -3.45
C ASN A 82 -2.82 8.85 -3.39
N GLU A 83 -2.22 8.71 -2.21
CA GLU A 83 -0.76 8.73 -2.04
C GLU A 83 -0.07 7.62 -2.83
N ILE A 84 -0.59 6.38 -2.71
CA ILE A 84 -0.05 5.22 -3.43
C ILE A 84 -0.14 5.48 -4.94
N TYR A 85 -1.30 5.88 -5.46
CA TYR A 85 -1.48 6.15 -6.89
C TYR A 85 -0.60 7.31 -7.38
N SER A 86 -0.55 8.42 -6.65
CA SER A 86 0.25 9.59 -7.01
C SER A 86 1.74 9.24 -7.08
N LYS A 87 2.26 8.51 -6.08
CA LYS A 87 3.66 8.06 -6.10
C LYS A 87 3.91 7.06 -7.23
N ASN A 88 2.98 6.14 -7.47
CA ASN A 88 3.11 5.16 -8.57
C ASN A 88 3.09 5.82 -9.95
N ALA A 89 2.31 6.88 -10.15
CA ALA A 89 2.31 7.65 -11.39
C ALA A 89 3.68 8.29 -11.67
N GLN A 90 4.37 8.80 -10.64
CA GLN A 90 5.75 9.32 -10.76
C GLN A 90 6.79 8.23 -11.09
N LEU A 91 6.42 6.96 -10.93
CA LEU A 91 7.27 5.79 -11.18
C LEU A 91 6.84 5.04 -12.45
N GLN A 92 5.95 5.62 -13.26
CA GLN A 92 5.50 5.01 -14.51
C GLN A 92 6.70 4.72 -15.43
N GLY A 93 6.70 3.54 -16.05
CA GLY A 93 7.80 3.07 -16.89
C GLY A 93 9.00 2.50 -16.12
N LYS A 94 9.00 2.54 -14.78
CA LYS A 94 10.03 1.89 -13.97
C LYS A 94 9.69 0.43 -13.68
N ASN A 95 10.67 -0.45 -13.86
CA ASN A 95 10.57 -1.86 -13.47
C ASN A 95 10.68 -2.04 -11.94
N ALA A 96 10.52 -3.28 -11.46
CA ALA A 96 10.57 -3.60 -10.03
C ALA A 96 11.90 -3.19 -9.38
N GLU A 97 13.04 -3.48 -10.02
CA GLU A 97 14.37 -3.09 -9.51
C GLU A 97 14.48 -1.57 -9.31
N GLN A 98 14.10 -0.79 -10.31
CA GLN A 98 14.17 0.67 -10.26
C GLN A 98 13.23 1.25 -9.21
N ARG A 99 12.08 0.63 -8.98
CA ARG A 99 11.13 1.00 -7.92
C ARG A 99 11.69 0.69 -6.53
N LEU A 100 12.29 -0.48 -6.37
CA LEU A 100 12.94 -0.87 -5.11
C LEU A 100 14.13 0.04 -4.78
N GLN A 101 14.94 0.40 -5.78
CA GLN A 101 16.02 1.36 -5.60
C GLN A 101 15.50 2.74 -5.18
N ALA A 102 14.40 3.20 -5.79
CA ALA A 102 13.77 4.46 -5.42
C ALA A 102 13.22 4.43 -3.99
N PHE A 103 12.64 3.30 -3.57
CA PHE A 103 12.22 3.05 -2.20
C PHE A 103 13.38 3.09 -1.20
N PHE A 104 14.49 2.41 -1.50
CA PHE A 104 15.71 2.46 -0.68
C PHE A 104 16.26 3.87 -0.53
N ASN A 105 16.29 4.64 -1.63
CA ASN A 105 16.73 6.03 -1.61
C ASN A 105 15.79 6.92 -0.77
N GLU A 106 14.50 6.59 -0.67
CA GLU A 106 13.58 7.31 0.19
C GLU A 106 13.80 6.97 1.66
N LEU A 107 13.94 5.68 1.99
CA LEU A 107 14.17 5.25 3.37
C LEU A 107 15.51 5.76 3.94
N SER A 108 16.54 5.86 3.11
CA SER A 108 17.83 6.42 3.55
C SER A 108 17.71 7.90 3.98
N ARG A 109 16.78 8.68 3.40
CA ARG A 109 16.47 10.05 3.84
C ARG A 109 15.86 10.10 5.23
N TYR A 110 15.18 9.02 5.62
CA TYR A 110 14.66 8.84 6.97
C TYR A 110 15.68 8.23 7.93
N GLN A 111 16.94 8.09 7.52
CA GLN A 111 18.06 7.55 8.32
C GLN A 111 18.03 6.02 8.50
N PHE A 112 17.25 5.28 7.71
CA PHE A 112 17.47 3.84 7.62
C PHE A 112 18.83 3.56 7.01
N ILE A 113 19.57 2.62 7.59
CA ILE A 113 20.78 2.11 6.94
C ILE A 113 20.36 1.15 5.85
N ILE A 114 20.84 1.40 4.63
CA ILE A 114 20.54 0.58 3.47
C ILE A 114 21.80 -0.15 3.00
N LYS A 115 21.73 -1.48 2.83
CA LYS A 115 22.76 -2.24 2.09
C LYS A 115 22.14 -3.07 0.98
N SER A 116 22.31 -2.61 -0.26
CA SER A 116 21.77 -3.25 -1.45
C SER A 116 22.80 -3.19 -2.60
N PRO A 117 23.37 -4.33 -3.04
CA PRO A 117 23.20 -5.66 -2.45
C PRO A 117 24.10 -5.90 -1.22
N HIS A 118 23.82 -6.94 -0.43
CA HIS A 118 24.69 -7.44 0.64
C HIS A 118 25.00 -8.95 0.49
N ASP A 119 26.06 -9.42 1.16
CA ASP A 119 26.44 -10.84 1.30
C ASP A 119 25.82 -11.46 2.57
N ASP A 120 26.09 -12.73 2.85
CA ASP A 120 25.59 -13.44 4.05
C ASP A 120 25.98 -12.73 5.35
N GLU A 121 27.20 -12.20 5.41
CA GLU A 121 27.69 -11.42 6.54
C GLU A 121 27.39 -9.93 6.34
N ILE A 122 26.59 -9.37 7.26
CA ILE A 122 26.22 -7.95 7.26
C ILE A 122 27.02 -7.23 8.34
N GLU A 123 28.05 -6.53 7.92
CA GLU A 123 28.86 -5.70 8.83
C GLU A 123 28.32 -4.26 8.88
N PHE A 124 28.48 -3.58 10.01
CA PHE A 124 28.19 -2.14 10.12
C PHE A 124 29.42 -1.43 10.67
N ASN A 125 29.73 -0.26 10.13
CA ASN A 125 30.78 0.57 10.71
C ASN A 125 30.29 1.23 12.02
N GLU A 126 31.21 1.85 12.75
CA GLU A 126 30.90 2.52 14.02
C GLU A 126 29.90 3.67 13.85
N SER A 127 29.85 4.32 12.69
CA SER A 127 28.97 5.47 12.44
C SER A 127 27.54 5.07 12.03
N ASP A 128 27.36 3.86 11.49
CA ASP A 128 26.06 3.30 11.10
C ASP A 128 25.38 2.57 12.25
N SER A 129 26.15 1.96 13.15
CA SER A 129 25.64 1.17 14.28
C SER A 129 24.60 1.92 15.13
N PRO A 130 24.81 3.20 15.54
CA PRO A 130 23.79 3.95 16.28
C PRO A 130 22.49 4.16 15.49
N LYS A 131 22.57 4.29 14.15
CA LYS A 131 21.39 4.50 13.30
C LYS A 131 20.61 3.20 13.10
N VAL A 132 21.31 2.07 12.96
CA VAL A 132 20.69 0.74 12.92
C VAL A 132 19.93 0.47 14.22
N LEU A 133 20.58 0.72 15.36
CA LEU A 133 19.97 0.50 16.67
C LEU A 133 18.81 1.47 16.96
N ALA A 134 18.92 2.73 16.55
CA ALA A 134 17.87 3.72 16.80
C ALA A 134 16.65 3.54 15.89
N LEU A 135 16.85 3.29 14.59
CA LEU A 135 15.77 3.24 13.60
C LEU A 135 15.67 1.86 12.96
N GLY A 136 16.70 1.47 12.23
CA GLY A 136 16.73 0.16 11.58
C GLY A 136 17.66 0.07 10.38
N PHE A 137 17.66 -1.13 9.83
CA PHE A 137 18.40 -1.52 8.64
C PHE A 137 17.45 -2.20 7.65
N LEU A 138 17.73 -2.00 6.37
CA LEU A 138 17.09 -2.72 5.28
C LEU A 138 18.10 -3.05 4.19
N GLY A 139 18.01 -4.25 3.63
CA GLY A 139 18.87 -4.67 2.55
C GLY A 139 18.27 -5.78 1.70
N ILE A 140 18.96 -6.09 0.62
CA ILE A 140 18.64 -7.23 -0.24
C ILE A 140 19.90 -8.04 -0.51
N HIS A 141 19.81 -9.35 -0.35
CA HIS A 141 20.92 -10.25 -0.64
C HIS A 141 21.23 -10.25 -2.14
N LYS A 142 22.51 -10.40 -2.53
CA LYS A 142 22.92 -10.43 -3.95
C LYS A 142 22.10 -11.40 -4.79
N GLU A 143 21.83 -12.59 -4.27
CA GLU A 143 21.03 -13.62 -4.98
C GLU A 143 19.56 -13.22 -5.17
N GLN A 144 18.97 -12.50 -4.22
CA GLN A 144 17.58 -12.04 -4.31
C GLN A 144 17.45 -10.87 -5.29
N LEU A 145 18.48 -10.03 -5.40
CA LEU A 145 18.50 -8.96 -6.38
C LEU A 145 18.48 -9.50 -7.82
N ASN A 146 19.15 -10.64 -8.06
CA ASN A 146 19.12 -11.30 -9.38
C ASN A 146 17.70 -11.80 -9.72
N LYS A 147 16.94 -12.31 -8.76
CA LYS A 147 15.54 -12.73 -8.98
C LYS A 147 14.64 -11.57 -9.42
N ILE A 148 14.83 -10.38 -8.83
CA ILE A 148 14.08 -9.17 -9.25
C ILE A 148 14.44 -8.78 -10.69
N LYS A 149 15.70 -8.93 -11.09
CA LYS A 149 16.16 -8.64 -12.46
C LYS A 149 15.60 -9.60 -13.49
N GLU A 150 15.29 -10.82 -13.08
CA GLU A 150 14.63 -11.84 -13.89
C GLU A 150 13.09 -11.68 -13.92
N ASP A 151 12.56 -10.53 -13.50
CA ASP A 151 11.12 -10.22 -13.39
C ASP A 151 10.33 -11.23 -12.55
N GLN A 152 10.99 -11.84 -11.54
CA GLN A 152 10.23 -12.56 -10.52
C GLN A 152 9.46 -11.55 -9.67
N ASN A 153 8.14 -11.79 -9.55
CA ASN A 153 7.23 -10.91 -8.82
C ASN A 153 7.47 -10.88 -7.30
N GLU A 154 8.34 -11.75 -6.79
CA GLU A 154 8.62 -11.92 -5.37
C GLU A 154 10.10 -11.72 -5.06
N ALA A 155 10.38 -11.06 -3.95
CA ALA A 155 11.73 -10.88 -3.43
C ALA A 155 11.75 -10.93 -1.91
N ILE A 156 12.94 -11.23 -1.36
CA ILE A 156 13.16 -11.25 0.09
C ILE A 156 14.08 -10.09 0.47
N LEU A 157 13.58 -9.21 1.33
CA LEU A 157 14.38 -8.17 1.97
C LEU A 157 14.88 -8.68 3.33
N THR A 158 16.13 -8.35 3.67
CA THR A 158 16.65 -8.52 5.02
C THR A 158 16.44 -7.23 5.78
N TYR A 159 15.95 -7.29 7.02
CA TYR A 159 15.67 -6.09 7.79
C TYR A 159 16.02 -6.27 9.27
N TYR A 160 16.19 -5.14 9.94
CA TYR A 160 16.25 -5.02 11.39
C TYR A 160 15.49 -3.75 11.80
N ILE A 161 14.66 -3.83 12.84
CA ILE A 161 13.95 -2.68 13.41
C ILE A 161 14.53 -2.38 14.79
N GLY A 162 15.01 -1.16 14.97
CA GLY A 162 15.61 -0.68 16.20
C GLY A 162 14.62 -0.13 17.22
N ASP A 163 15.11 0.70 18.14
CA ASP A 163 14.39 1.26 19.29
C ASP A 163 13.16 2.09 18.91
N SER A 164 13.16 2.66 17.70
CA SER A 164 11.99 3.36 17.15
C SER A 164 10.78 2.43 16.91
N GLY A 165 11.00 1.11 16.92
CA GLY A 165 9.98 0.06 16.92
C GLY A 165 8.84 0.33 15.95
N ILE A 166 7.67 0.65 16.50
CA ILE A 166 6.43 0.88 15.73
C ILE A 166 6.56 1.98 14.69
N LYS A 167 7.28 3.05 15.00
CA LYS A 167 7.43 4.19 14.08
C LYS A 167 8.24 3.77 12.85
N ALA A 168 9.35 3.07 13.06
CA ALA A 168 10.20 2.56 11.99
C ALA A 168 9.45 1.51 11.14
N GLU A 169 8.76 0.57 11.79
CA GLU A 169 7.91 -0.42 11.10
C GLU A 169 6.85 0.25 10.22
N THR A 170 6.11 1.22 10.78
CA THR A 170 5.05 1.93 10.05
C THR A 170 5.64 2.64 8.84
N MET A 171 6.78 3.31 9.00
CA MET A 171 7.48 4.00 7.92
C MET A 171 7.93 3.03 6.82
N LEU A 172 8.55 1.90 7.20
CA LEU A 172 8.97 0.85 6.27
C LEU A 172 7.79 0.36 5.42
N ILE A 173 6.70 -0.08 6.07
CA ILE A 173 5.52 -0.63 5.39
C ILE A 173 4.84 0.43 4.52
N TYR A 174 4.70 1.65 5.06
CA TYR A 174 4.05 2.75 4.37
C TYR A 174 4.79 3.13 3.07
N HIS A 175 6.11 3.27 3.14
CA HIS A 175 6.90 3.58 1.95
C HIS A 175 6.95 2.40 0.98
N LEU A 176 7.11 1.17 1.47
CA LEU A 176 7.13 -0.02 0.61
C LEU A 176 5.89 -0.09 -0.30
N GLN A 177 4.71 0.14 0.28
CA GLN A 177 3.44 0.21 -0.47
C GLN A 177 3.39 1.37 -1.47
N ASN A 178 3.93 2.54 -1.12
CA ASN A 178 3.96 3.69 -2.04
C ASN A 178 4.78 3.41 -3.30
N TYR A 179 5.79 2.54 -3.20
CA TYR A 179 6.63 2.15 -4.32
C TYR A 179 6.11 0.91 -5.08
N GLY A 180 4.93 0.39 -4.70
CA GLY A 180 4.23 -0.65 -5.44
C GLY A 180 4.50 -2.08 -4.96
N PHE A 181 4.94 -2.24 -3.71
CA PHE A 181 5.22 -3.55 -3.12
C PHE A 181 4.31 -3.85 -1.93
N ASN A 182 3.77 -5.07 -1.88
CA ASN A 182 3.10 -5.61 -0.70
C ASN A 182 4.07 -6.49 0.07
N ILE A 183 3.75 -6.72 1.33
CA ILE A 183 4.34 -7.82 2.08
C ILE A 183 3.56 -9.08 1.71
N ALA A 184 4.25 -10.05 1.13
CA ALA A 184 3.71 -11.38 0.88
C ALA A 184 3.64 -12.09 2.24
N LEU A 185 2.49 -11.97 2.90
CA LEU A 185 2.26 -12.67 4.16
C LEU A 185 1.91 -14.12 3.86
N GLU A 186 2.55 -15.06 4.55
CA GLU A 186 2.03 -16.42 4.65
C GLU A 186 0.59 -16.33 5.18
N LEU A 187 -0.34 -17.01 4.48
CA LEU A 187 -1.81 -16.98 4.64
C LEU A 187 -2.37 -17.16 6.08
N ASN A 188 -1.52 -17.44 7.08
CA ASN A 188 -1.90 -17.83 8.43
C ASN A 188 -1.67 -16.77 9.53
N ARG A 189 -1.27 -15.53 9.22
CA ARG A 189 -0.95 -14.51 10.24
C ARG A 189 -1.86 -13.28 10.11
N SER A 190 -2.95 -13.28 10.88
CA SER A 190 -4.05 -12.30 10.83
C SER A 190 -3.70 -10.90 11.37
N GLN A 191 -2.54 -10.72 11.99
CA GLN A 191 -1.95 -9.42 12.35
C GLN A 191 -0.56 -9.72 12.90
N GLN A 192 0.49 -9.54 12.11
CA GLN A 192 1.84 -9.63 12.65
C GLN A 192 2.62 -8.36 12.44
N ARG A 193 2.98 -7.80 13.58
CA ARG A 193 4.08 -6.88 13.75
C ARG A 193 5.34 -7.50 13.16
N LEU A 194 6.16 -6.71 12.50
CA LEU A 194 7.51 -7.13 12.15
C LEU A 194 8.32 -7.41 13.42
N ALA A 195 9.24 -8.37 13.36
CA ALA A 195 10.17 -8.64 14.46
C ALA A 195 11.07 -7.41 14.72
N HIS A 196 11.26 -7.04 15.98
CA HIS A 196 12.12 -5.93 16.41
C HIS A 196 13.38 -6.48 17.08
N HIS A 197 14.46 -5.71 17.09
CA HIS A 197 15.75 -6.05 17.71
C HIS A 197 16.39 -7.37 17.24
N THR A 198 15.96 -7.86 16.08
CA THR A 198 16.42 -9.12 15.49
C THR A 198 16.50 -8.96 13.99
N PHE A 199 17.52 -9.56 13.37
CA PHE A 199 17.58 -9.66 11.92
C PHE A 199 16.52 -10.65 11.45
N SER A 200 15.77 -10.26 10.43
CA SER A 200 14.65 -11.04 9.91
C SER A 200 14.45 -10.79 8.42
N HIS A 201 13.60 -11.61 7.81
CA HIS A 201 13.30 -11.56 6.39
C HIS A 201 11.88 -11.09 6.14
N LEU A 202 11.72 -10.26 5.12
CA LEU A 202 10.45 -9.73 4.67
C LEU A 202 10.24 -10.12 3.22
N HIS A 203 9.26 -10.98 2.99
CA HIS A 203 8.84 -11.34 1.64
C HIS A 203 8.00 -10.20 1.06
N ILE A 204 8.37 -9.74 -0.12
CA ILE A 204 7.67 -8.67 -0.82
C ILE A 204 7.21 -9.14 -2.19
N GLU A 205 6.04 -8.69 -2.61
CA GLU A 205 5.48 -8.94 -3.93
C GLU A 205 5.21 -7.61 -4.65
N SER A 206 5.51 -7.54 -5.95
CA SER A 206 5.10 -6.41 -6.77
C SER A 206 3.59 -6.46 -7.03
N PHE A 207 2.88 -5.36 -6.79
CA PHE A 207 1.49 -5.19 -7.22
C PHE A 207 1.31 -4.07 -8.24
N TYR A 208 2.40 -3.41 -8.66
CA TYR A 208 2.32 -2.27 -9.57
C TYR A 208 1.63 -2.62 -10.90
N GLU A 209 1.90 -3.79 -11.47
CA GLU A 209 1.26 -4.22 -12.72
C GLU A 209 -0.26 -4.23 -12.61
N LYS A 210 -0.79 -4.52 -11.41
CA LYS A 210 -2.23 -4.51 -11.11
C LYS A 210 -2.81 -3.10 -11.04
N LEU A 211 -2.00 -2.08 -10.74
CA LEU A 211 -2.42 -0.67 -10.76
C LEU A 211 -2.57 -0.12 -12.19
N SER A 212 -1.89 -0.71 -13.17
CA SER A 212 -1.94 -0.27 -14.58
C SER A 212 -3.32 -0.46 -15.21
N PHE A 213 -4.10 -1.42 -14.73
CA PHE A 213 -5.48 -1.66 -15.19
C PHE A 213 -6.42 -0.47 -14.92
N CYS A 214 -6.01 0.46 -14.08
CA CYS A 214 -6.76 1.67 -13.74
C CYS A 214 -6.57 2.80 -14.75
N GLN A 215 -5.57 2.68 -15.64
CA GLN A 215 -5.24 3.67 -16.68
C GLN A 215 -5.70 3.24 -18.08
N GLN A 216 -6.06 1.97 -18.26
CA GLN A 216 -6.67 1.53 -19.52
C GLN A 216 -8.15 1.93 -19.50
N GLU A 217 -8.47 3.00 -20.23
CA GLU A 217 -9.85 3.19 -20.68
C GLU A 217 -10.32 1.88 -21.31
N PRO A 218 -11.55 1.40 -21.00
CA PRO A 218 -12.12 0.33 -21.80
C PRO A 218 -12.12 0.83 -23.24
N SER A 219 -11.35 0.17 -24.10
CA SER A 219 -11.50 0.31 -25.54
C SER A 219 -12.97 0.01 -25.83
N TYR A 220 -13.72 1.07 -26.11
CA TYR A 220 -15.01 0.93 -26.75
C TYR A 220 -14.72 0.22 -28.06
N VAL A 221 -14.96 -1.09 -28.09
CA VAL A 221 -15.16 -1.81 -29.33
C VAL A 221 -16.44 -1.20 -29.90
N GLU A 222 -16.25 -0.25 -30.81
CA GLU A 222 -17.32 0.20 -31.69
C GLU A 222 -17.90 -1.04 -32.37
N ALA A 223 -19.23 -1.13 -32.34
CA ALA A 223 -20.03 -2.25 -32.80
C ALA A 223 -19.88 -2.52 -34.31
#